data_AF-A0A3B8UEY3-F1
#
_entry.id   AF-A0A3B8UEY3-F1
#
_cell.length_a   1.000
_cell.length_b   1.000
_cell.length_c   1.000
_cell.angle_alpha   90.00
_cell.angle_beta   90.00
_cell.angle_gamma   90.00
#
_symmetry.space_group_name_H-M   'P 1'
#
loop_
_entity.id
_entity.type
_entity.pdbx_description
1 polymer ?
#
loop_
_entity_poly.entity_id
_entity_poly.type
_entity_poly.pdbx_seq_one_letter_code
_entity_poly.pdbx_strand_id
1 'polypeptide(L)'
;MEIVFLFYDGMTALDAIGPHEILSRLPGAHVRRVAVRPGPVCADSAGLQLVAEEALSDVTSADVLVLPGGGNAGVLQNGLEIFDWVRG
;
A
#
# COMPACT_ATOMS: atom_id res chain seq x y z
N MET A 1 -7.05 10.26 -11.97
CA MET A 1 -6.05 10.53 -10.92
C MET A 1 -5.70 9.19 -10.29
N GLU A 2 -4.49 8.72 -10.51
CA GLU A 2 -4.00 7.42 -10.02
C GLU A 2 -3.51 7.55 -8.58
N ILE A 3 -4.20 6.85 -7.67
CA ILE A 3 -3.88 6.82 -6.25
C ILE A 3 -3.48 5.40 -5.89
N VAL A 4 -2.24 5.22 -5.46
CA VAL A 4 -1.66 3.90 -5.19
C VAL A 4 -1.43 3.75 -3.70
N PHE A 5 -1.96 2.67 -3.13
CA PHE A 5 -1.74 2.27 -1.74
C PHE A 5 -0.78 1.09 -1.72
N LEU A 6 0.37 1.23 -1.04
CA LEU A 6 1.27 0.11 -0.81
C LEU A 6 0.82 -0.67 0.43
N PHE A 7 0.47 -1.94 0.23
CA PHE A 7 0.23 -2.89 1.31
C PHE A 7 1.47 -3.74 1.56
N TYR A 8 1.85 -3.87 2.83
CA TYR A 8 2.97 -4.68 3.25
C TYR A 8 2.69 -5.30 4.62
N ASP A 9 3.30 -6.46 4.89
CA ASP A 9 3.08 -7.17 6.15
C ASP A 9 3.56 -6.33 7.35
N GLY A 10 2.73 -6.27 8.39
CA GLY A 10 3.00 -5.49 9.59
C GLY A 10 2.70 -4.01 9.48
N MET A 11 2.04 -3.56 8.41
CA MET A 11 1.48 -2.21 8.35
C MET A 11 0.31 -2.04 9.32
N THR A 12 0.09 -0.82 9.80
CA THR A 12 -1.13 -0.46 10.54
C THR A 12 -2.27 -0.28 9.54
N ALA A 13 -3.27 -1.17 9.59
CA ALA A 13 -4.38 -1.17 8.63
C ALA A 13 -5.14 0.17 8.60
N LEU A 14 -5.29 0.85 9.74
CA LEU A 14 -6.00 2.12 9.83
C LEU A 14 -5.32 3.24 9.02
N ASP A 15 -3.99 3.22 8.93
CA ASP A 15 -3.22 4.19 8.15
C ASP A 15 -3.47 4.03 6.64
N ALA A 16 -3.84 2.83 6.19
CA ALA A 16 -4.27 2.57 4.82
C ALA A 16 -5.76 2.90 4.63
N ILE A 17 -6.63 2.34 5.49
CA ILE A 17 -8.08 2.41 5.33
C ILE A 17 -8.63 3.81 5.55
N GLY A 18 -8.06 4.58 6.49
CA GLY A 18 -8.50 5.96 6.76
C GLY A 18 -8.42 6.85 5.51
N PRO A 19 -7.25 7.00 4.88
CA PRO A 19 -7.13 7.74 3.62
C PRO A 19 -7.92 7.08 2.47
N HIS A 20 -7.96 5.74 2.41
CA HIS A 20 -8.71 5.02 1.36
C HIS A 20 -10.18 5.44 1.29
N GLU A 21 -10.87 5.50 2.43
CA GLU A 21 -12.29 5.84 2.50
C GLU A 21 -12.62 7.22 1.95
N ILE A 22 -11.69 8.17 2.04
CA ILE A 22 -11.89 9.54 1.56
C ILE A 22 -11.39 9.69 0.12
N LEU A 23 -10.19 9.18 -0.18
CA LEU A 23 -9.55 9.35 -1.49
C LEU A 23 -10.28 8.58 -2.61
N SER A 24 -10.86 7.42 -2.31
CA SER A 24 -11.65 6.63 -3.27
C SER A 24 -12.94 7.32 -3.75
N ARG A 25 -13.41 8.34 -3.03
CA ARG A 25 -14.65 9.07 -3.34
C ARG A 25 -14.41 10.31 -4.20
N LEU A 26 -13.15 10.64 -4.49
CA LEU A 26 -12.82 11.79 -5.31
C LEU A 26 -13.24 11.55 -6.77
N PRO A 27 -13.87 12.53 -7.45
CA PRO A 27 -14.25 12.39 -8.85
C PRO A 27 -13.05 12.06 -9.74
N GLY A 28 -13.16 10.97 -10.52
CA GLY A 28 -12.09 10.53 -11.43
C GLY A 28 -10.86 9.94 -10.74
N ALA A 29 -10.95 9.59 -9.45
CA ALA A 29 -9.92 8.82 -8.77
C ALA A 29 -9.96 7.35 -9.20
N HIS A 30 -8.79 6.79 -9.46
CA HIS A 30 -8.59 5.38 -9.69
C HIS A 30 -7.64 4.88 -8.59
N VAL A 31 -8.15 4.02 -7.72
CA VAL A 31 -7.43 3.56 -6.52
C VAL A 31 -6.93 2.14 -6.73
N ARG A 32 -5.61 1.96 -6.62
CA ARG A 32 -4.93 0.67 -6.72
C ARG A 32 -4.35 0.29 -5.36
N ARG A 33 -4.52 -0.96 -4.93
CA ARG A 33 -3.85 -1.50 -3.73
C ARG A 33 -2.86 -2.55 -4.20
N VAL A 34 -1.59 -2.29 -3.90
CA VAL A 34 -0.48 -3.06 -4.46
C VAL A 34 0.42 -3.57 -3.37
N ALA A 35 1.08 -4.69 -3.62
CA ALA A 35 2.09 -5.25 -2.72
C ALA A 35 3.22 -5.86 -3.56
N VAL A 36 4.31 -6.33 -2.94
CA VAL A 36 5.37 -7.05 -3.67
C VAL A 36 4.79 -8.24 -4.44
N ARG A 37 3.79 -8.91 -3.84
CA ARG A 37 3.00 -9.96 -4.48
C ARG A 37 1.51 -9.70 -4.24
N PRO A 38 0.64 -9.87 -5.25
CA PRO A 38 -0.80 -9.82 -5.05
C PRO A 38 -1.27 -10.86 -4.03
N GLY A 39 -2.31 -10.53 -3.28
CA GLY A 39 -2.94 -11.42 -2.32
C GLY A 39 -3.14 -10.80 -0.93
N PRO A 40 -3.49 -11.64 0.06
CA PRO A 40 -3.67 -11.21 1.44
C PRO A 40 -2.36 -10.72 2.06
N VAL A 41 -2.43 -9.59 2.75
CA VAL A 41 -1.36 -8.95 3.52
C VAL A 41 -1.82 -8.82 4.96
N CYS A 42 -0.99 -9.29 5.89
CA CYS A 42 -1.30 -9.27 7.32
C CYS A 42 -0.94 -7.91 7.93
N ALA A 43 -1.93 -7.21 8.48
CA ALA A 43 -1.70 -6.02 9.27
C ALA A 43 -1.08 -6.36 10.64
N ASP A 44 -0.55 -5.35 11.32
CA ASP A 44 -0.01 -5.49 12.69
C ASP A 44 -1.09 -5.80 13.75
N SER A 45 -2.36 -5.57 13.43
CA SER A 45 -3.49 -5.77 14.33
C SER A 45 -4.02 -7.20 14.26
N ALA A 46 -3.68 -8.01 15.27
CA ALA A 46 -4.38 -9.24 15.67
C ALA A 46 -4.94 -10.16 14.55
N GLY A 47 -4.21 -10.31 13.43
CA GLY A 47 -4.59 -11.19 12.32
C GLY A 47 -5.55 -10.59 11.29
N LEU A 48 -5.78 -9.26 11.29
CA LEU A 48 -6.51 -8.59 10.22
C LEU A 48 -5.73 -8.70 8.90
N GLN A 49 -6.41 -9.15 7.85
CA GLN A 49 -5.86 -9.24 6.50
C GLN A 49 -6.57 -8.27 5.57
N LEU A 50 -5.78 -7.58 4.76
CA LEU A 50 -6.24 -6.78 3.62
C LEU A 50 -5.70 -7.38 2.33
N VAL A 51 -6.41 -7.24 1.23
CA VAL A 51 -6.01 -7.83 -0.05
C VAL A 51 -5.41 -6.75 -0.94
N ALA A 52 -4.19 -6.97 -1.42
CA ALA A 52 -3.61 -6.25 -2.54
C ALA A 52 -3.97 -6.96 -3.85
N GLU A 53 -4.58 -6.25 -4.80
CA GLU A 53 -5.01 -6.86 -6.05
C GLU A 53 -3.89 -7.00 -7.09
N GLU A 54 -2.86 -6.15 -6.99
CA GLU A 54 -1.83 -6.03 -8.01
C GLU A 54 -0.42 -6.08 -7.43
N ALA A 55 0.57 -6.43 -8.26
CA ALA A 55 1.96 -6.34 -7.87
C ALA A 55 2.42 -4.87 -7.99
N LEU A 56 3.28 -4.40 -7.09
CA LEU A 56 3.85 -3.06 -7.18
C LEU A 56 4.67 -2.87 -8.47
N SER A 57 5.23 -3.96 -9.01
CA SER A 57 5.94 -3.97 -10.30
C SER A 57 5.04 -3.63 -11.49
N ASP A 58 3.71 -3.77 -11.34
CA ASP A 58 2.72 -3.41 -12.37
C ASP A 58 2.34 -1.92 -12.31
N VAL A 59 2.93 -1.17 -11.37
CA VAL A 59 2.72 0.28 -11.20
C VAL A 59 3.95 1.02 -11.70
N THR A 60 3.80 1.73 -12.82
CA THR A 60 4.88 2.56 -13.39
C THR A 60 4.80 4.03 -12.98
N SER A 61 3.68 4.47 -12.41
CA SER A 61 3.45 5.86 -11.99
C SER A 61 2.26 5.97 -11.05
N ALA A 62 2.28 6.98 -10.17
CA ALA A 62 1.16 7.37 -9.32
C ALA A 62 1.11 8.90 -9.23
N ASP A 63 -0.10 9.48 -9.25
CA ASP A 63 -0.30 10.91 -8.92
C ASP A 63 -0.19 11.11 -7.39
N VAL A 64 -0.68 10.12 -6.64
CA VAL A 64 -0.60 10.07 -5.17
C VAL A 64 -0.16 8.67 -4.76
N LEU A 65 0.93 8.59 -4.00
CA LEU A 65 1.37 7.36 -3.35
C LEU A 65 1.08 7.43 -1.85
N VAL A 66 0.33 6.47 -1.34
CA VAL A 66 0.03 6.31 0.09
C VAL A 66 0.86 5.15 0.64
N LEU A 67 1.73 5.48 1.59
CA LEU A 67 2.55 4.53 2.34
C LEU A 67 2.02 4.50 3.78
N PRO A 68 1.24 3.46 4.16
CA PRO A 68 0.79 3.29 5.54
C PRO A 68 1.97 3.16 6.50
N GLY A 69 1.81 3.62 7.73
CA GLY A 69 2.77 3.36 8.81
C GLY A 69 2.64 1.94 9.37
N GLY A 70 3.33 1.68 10.47
CA GLY A 70 3.31 0.39 11.15
C GLY A 70 4.39 0.30 12.21
N GLY A 71 4.10 -0.37 13.33
CA GLY A 71 5.09 -0.62 14.39
C GLY A 71 6.33 -1.38 13.90
N ASN A 72 6.18 -2.11 12.78
CA ASN A 72 7.23 -2.86 12.10
C ASN A 72 7.61 -2.27 10.73
N ALA A 73 7.46 -0.96 10.49
CA ALA A 73 7.98 -0.34 9.25
C ALA A 73 9.49 -0.61 9.02
N GLY A 74 10.23 -1.04 10.05
CA GLY A 74 11.57 -1.61 9.93
C GLY A 74 11.68 -2.83 9.00
N VAL A 75 10.61 -3.60 8.77
CA VAL A 75 10.57 -4.71 7.79
C VAL A 75 10.82 -4.19 6.37
N LEU A 76 10.39 -2.95 6.08
CA LEU A 76 10.68 -2.30 4.80
C LEU A 76 12.18 -2.02 4.62
N GLN A 77 12.97 -1.89 5.69
CA GLN A 77 14.43 -1.63 5.63
C GLN A 77 15.21 -2.72 4.87
N ASN A 78 14.67 -3.95 4.81
CA ASN A 78 15.26 -5.05 4.04
C ASN A 78 14.66 -5.17 2.62
N GLY A 79 13.61 -4.41 2.32
CA GLY A 79 12.91 -4.42 1.04
C GLY A 79 13.51 -3.39 0.07
N LEU A 80 14.73 -3.65 -0.42
CA LEU A 80 15.39 -2.79 -1.43
C LEU A 80 14.47 -2.50 -2.63
N GLU A 81 13.71 -3.51 -3.08
CA GLU A 81 12.72 -3.38 -4.15
C GLU A 81 11.66 -2.30 -3.88
N ILE A 82 11.13 -2.21 -2.65
CA ILE A 82 10.12 -1.20 -2.30
C ILE A 82 10.75 0.20 -2.30
N PHE A 83 11.97 0.35 -1.77
CA PHE A 83 12.66 1.64 -1.78
C PHE A 83 12.99 2.12 -3.19
N ASP A 84 13.46 1.22 -4.05
CA ASP A 84 13.78 1.56 -5.44
C ASP A 84 12.51 1.93 -6.19
N TRP A 85 11.42 1.19 -5.97
CA TRP A 85 10.10 1.52 -6.52
C TRP A 85 9.57 2.89 -6.06
N VAL A 86 9.72 3.22 -4.77
CA VAL A 86 9.30 4.54 -4.24
C VAL A 86 10.13 5.68 -4.85
N ARG A 87 11.41 5.44 -5.19
CA ARG A 87 12.29 6.48 -5.75
C ARG A 87 12.06 6.75 -7.24
N GLY A 88 11.47 5.79 -7.96
CA GLY A 88 11.24 5.86 -9.40
C GLY A 88 12.43 5.43 -10.24
#